data_AF-A0A6I0E3N5-F1
#
_entry.id   AF-A0A6I0E3N5-F1
#
_cell.length_a   1.000
_cell.length_b   1.000
_cell.length_c   1.000
_cell.angle_alpha   90.00
_cell.angle_beta   90.00
_cell.angle_gamma   90.00
#
_symmetry.space_group_name_H-M   'P 1'
#
loop_
_entity.id
_entity.type
_entity.pdbx_description
1 polymer ?
#
loop_
_entity_poly.entity_id
_entity_poly.type
_entity_poly.pdbx_seq_one_letter_code
_entity_poly.pdbx_strand_id
1 'polypeptide(L)'
;ASGAGDPELFAMLKDLRKKISKKLNLPPFVIFQDPSLADMALQYPITIEELKYIQGVGEGKAKRYGAEFVELIKAYVEENEIDRPQDMVVKSVANKSKLKVGIIQSIDRKISLDDIADSKGIDLKELISELEAIVNSGTKINIDYYIDEILDEDHQEEIFEYFREAEDDSIEAALKELGEDNYSEDDIRMMRIRFLSEMGN
;
A
#
# COMPACT_ATOMS: atom_id res chain seq x y z
N ALA A 1 -9.72 3.13 -23.31
CA ALA A 1 -11.12 2.69 -23.17
C ALA A 1 -11.15 1.79 -21.94
N SER A 2 -11.90 2.04 -20.88
CA SER A 2 -13.36 2.07 -20.84
C SER A 2 -13.83 2.82 -19.58
N GLY A 3 -14.44 4.00 -19.76
CA GLY A 3 -15.12 4.73 -18.67
C GLY A 3 -16.59 4.34 -18.54
N ALA A 4 -17.00 3.21 -19.13
CA ALA A 4 -18.34 2.66 -19.01
C ALA A 4 -18.23 1.46 -18.06
N GLY A 5 -18.88 1.56 -16.89
CA GLY A 5 -18.99 0.45 -15.94
C GLY A 5 -19.66 -0.77 -16.59
N ASP A 6 -19.64 -1.90 -15.89
CA ASP A 6 -20.15 -3.17 -16.39
C ASP A 6 -21.67 -3.07 -16.69
N PRO A 7 -22.08 -3.14 -17.98
CA PRO A 7 -23.48 -2.96 -18.36
C PRO A 7 -24.36 -4.14 -17.94
N GLU A 8 -23.79 -5.35 -17.82
CA GLU A 8 -24.51 -6.55 -17.44
C GLU A 8 -24.80 -6.54 -15.94
N LEU A 9 -23.77 -6.31 -15.12
CA LEU A 9 -23.95 -6.13 -13.68
C LEU A 9 -24.90 -4.96 -13.38
N PHE A 10 -24.78 -3.84 -14.10
CA PHE A 10 -25.68 -2.70 -13.92
C PHE A 10 -27.15 -3.06 -14.20
N ALA A 11 -27.43 -3.89 -15.22
CA ALA A 11 -28.78 -4.37 -15.50
C ALA A 11 -29.30 -5.28 -14.36
N MET A 12 -28.47 -6.20 -13.88
CA MET A 12 -28.80 -7.08 -12.75
C MET A 12 -29.10 -6.28 -11.47
N LEU A 13 -28.31 -5.26 -11.18
CA LEU A 13 -28.50 -4.35 -10.04
C LEU A 13 -29.80 -3.55 -10.15
N LYS A 14 -30.18 -3.11 -11.37
CA LYS A 14 -31.46 -2.44 -11.63
C LYS A 14 -32.64 -3.36 -11.35
N ASP A 15 -32.56 -4.61 -11.78
CA ASP A 15 -33.60 -5.60 -11.55
C ASP A 15 -33.73 -5.96 -10.07
N LEU A 16 -32.61 -6.14 -9.37
CA LEU A 16 -32.59 -6.36 -7.93
C LEU A 16 -33.24 -5.18 -7.18
N ARG A 17 -32.86 -3.95 -7.52
CA ARG A 17 -33.47 -2.73 -6.95
C ARG A 17 -34.99 -2.73 -7.13
N LYS A 18 -35.48 -3.09 -8.32
CA LYS A 18 -36.92 -3.15 -8.61
C LYS A 18 -37.63 -4.24 -7.81
N LYS A 19 -36.99 -5.39 -7.60
CA LYS A 19 -37.52 -6.47 -6.75
C LYS A 19 -37.66 -6.01 -5.30
N ILE A 20 -36.61 -5.43 -4.73
CA ILE A 20 -36.61 -4.95 -3.34
C ILE A 20 -37.59 -3.78 -3.16
N SER A 21 -37.67 -2.88 -4.13
CA SER A 21 -38.59 -1.73 -4.06
C SER A 21 -40.05 -2.17 -4.01
N LYS A 22 -40.41 -3.19 -4.80
CA LYS A 22 -41.75 -3.82 -4.73
C LYS A 22 -41.99 -4.51 -3.39
N LYS A 23 -41.03 -5.29 -2.90
CA LYS A 23 -41.11 -6.00 -1.61
C LYS A 23 -41.35 -5.04 -0.44
N LEU A 24 -40.72 -3.87 -0.47
CA LEU A 24 -40.81 -2.86 0.58
C LEU A 24 -41.87 -1.79 0.32
N ASN A 25 -42.58 -1.87 -0.81
CA ASN A 25 -43.53 -0.85 -1.28
C ASN A 25 -42.93 0.58 -1.30
N LEU A 26 -41.71 0.70 -1.81
CA LEU A 26 -40.99 1.96 -1.95
C LEU A 26 -40.66 2.25 -3.43
N PRO A 27 -40.52 3.52 -3.82
CA PRO A 27 -39.98 3.87 -5.14
C PRO A 27 -38.53 3.36 -5.30
N PRO A 28 -38.12 2.82 -6.48
CA PRO A 28 -36.79 2.24 -6.67
C PRO A 28 -35.61 3.15 -6.28
N PHE A 29 -35.69 4.44 -6.61
CA PHE A 29 -34.62 5.41 -6.34
C PHE A 29 -34.38 5.66 -4.84
N VAL A 30 -35.33 5.30 -3.97
CA VAL A 30 -35.17 5.40 -2.50
C VAL A 30 -34.15 4.39 -1.99
N ILE A 31 -34.06 3.23 -2.65
CA ILE A 31 -33.09 2.19 -2.33
C ILE A 31 -31.70 2.67 -2.76
N PHE A 32 -31.47 2.76 -4.06
CA PHE A 32 -30.25 3.31 -4.65
C PHE A 32 -30.57 4.08 -5.93
N GLN A 33 -29.87 5.19 -6.15
CA GLN A 33 -30.00 5.98 -7.37
C GLN A 33 -29.16 5.35 -8.48
N ASP A 34 -29.47 5.65 -9.74
CA ASP A 34 -28.73 5.12 -10.89
C ASP A 34 -27.21 5.41 -10.83
N PRO A 35 -26.73 6.58 -10.37
CA PRO A 35 -25.30 6.81 -10.17
C PRO A 35 -24.66 5.83 -9.18
N SER A 36 -25.34 5.50 -8.07
CA SER A 36 -24.84 4.53 -7.10
C SER A 36 -24.76 3.13 -7.72
N LEU A 37 -25.74 2.73 -8.53
CA LEU A 37 -25.70 1.43 -9.21
C LEU A 37 -24.59 1.37 -10.28
N ALA A 38 -24.35 2.47 -10.99
CA ALA A 38 -23.29 2.56 -11.99
C ALA A 38 -21.91 2.48 -11.33
N ASP A 39 -21.74 3.14 -10.18
CA ASP A 39 -20.51 3.10 -9.39
C ASP A 39 -20.29 1.71 -8.75
N MET A 40 -21.34 1.03 -8.28
CA MET A 40 -21.25 -0.39 -7.88
C MET A 40 -20.78 -1.30 -9.01
N ALA A 41 -21.27 -1.08 -10.23
CA ALA A 41 -20.87 -1.83 -11.42
C ALA A 41 -19.45 -1.49 -11.94
N LEU A 42 -18.81 -0.47 -11.35
CA LEU A 42 -17.43 -0.10 -11.63
C LEU A 42 -16.48 -0.63 -10.54
N GLN A 43 -16.89 -0.53 -9.28
CA GLN A 43 -16.05 -0.83 -8.11
C GLN A 43 -16.19 -2.27 -7.61
N TYR A 44 -17.27 -2.97 -7.96
CA TYR A 44 -17.57 -4.34 -7.52
C TYR A 44 -17.47 -4.57 -6.00
N PRO A 45 -18.19 -3.79 -5.17
CA PRO A 45 -18.16 -3.99 -3.72
C PRO A 45 -18.80 -5.33 -3.33
N ILE A 46 -18.03 -6.22 -2.70
CA ILE A 46 -18.46 -7.54 -2.19
C ILE A 46 -18.60 -7.57 -0.66
N THR A 47 -18.40 -6.45 0.01
CA THR A 47 -18.69 -6.32 1.44
C THR A 47 -19.53 -5.07 1.72
N ILE A 48 -20.22 -5.08 2.86
CA ILE A 48 -21.00 -3.91 3.30
C ILE A 48 -20.10 -2.71 3.56
N GLU A 49 -18.87 -2.93 4.01
CA GLU A 49 -17.90 -1.85 4.22
C GLU A 49 -17.48 -1.22 2.90
N GLU A 50 -17.15 -2.04 1.89
CA GLU A 50 -16.85 -1.58 0.54
C GLU A 50 -18.02 -0.79 -0.06
N LEU A 51 -19.26 -1.24 0.19
CA LEU A 51 -20.47 -0.59 -0.31
C LEU A 51 -20.67 0.83 0.25
N LYS A 52 -20.14 1.15 1.44
CA LYS A 52 -20.23 2.50 2.04
C LYS A 52 -19.38 3.53 1.29
N TYR A 53 -18.37 3.10 0.54
CA TYR A 53 -17.52 3.98 -0.26
C TYR A 53 -18.14 4.33 -1.63
N ILE A 54 -19.25 3.70 -2.00
CA ILE A 54 -19.98 3.99 -3.23
C ILE A 54 -20.70 5.32 -3.14
N GLN A 55 -20.62 6.12 -4.20
CA GLN A 55 -21.26 7.42 -4.28
C GLN A 55 -22.78 7.32 -4.06
N GLY A 56 -23.28 8.05 -3.06
CA GLY A 56 -24.72 8.09 -2.74
C GLY A 56 -25.20 6.94 -1.83
N VAL A 57 -24.29 6.10 -1.34
CA VAL A 57 -24.56 5.02 -0.38
C VAL A 57 -24.10 5.42 1.03
N GLY A 58 -25.00 6.06 1.78
CA GLY A 58 -24.76 6.32 3.20
C GLY A 58 -24.91 5.06 4.06
N GLU A 59 -24.38 5.11 5.29
CA GLU A 59 -24.37 3.99 6.25
C GLU A 59 -25.77 3.36 6.47
N GLY A 60 -26.80 4.19 6.59
CA GLY A 60 -28.18 3.72 6.76
C GLY A 60 -28.71 2.91 5.57
N LYS A 61 -28.35 3.29 4.34
CA LYS A 61 -28.75 2.56 3.12
C LYS A 61 -27.93 1.28 2.95
N ALA A 62 -26.63 1.35 3.20
CA ALA A 62 -25.75 0.17 3.18
C ALA A 62 -26.27 -0.91 4.13
N LYS A 63 -26.60 -0.54 5.37
CA LYS A 63 -27.12 -1.48 6.37
C LYS A 63 -28.51 -2.02 6.02
N ARG A 64 -29.40 -1.17 5.47
CA ARG A 64 -30.82 -1.54 5.25
C ARG A 64 -31.06 -2.30 3.95
N TYR A 65 -30.28 -2.00 2.90
CA TYR A 65 -30.49 -2.54 1.56
C TYR A 65 -29.27 -3.23 0.99
N GLY A 66 -28.08 -3.03 1.54
CA GLY A 66 -26.82 -3.43 0.92
C GLY A 66 -26.57 -4.93 0.86
N ALA A 67 -27.14 -5.74 1.78
CA ALA A 67 -26.85 -7.17 1.86
C ALA A 67 -27.15 -7.92 0.56
N GLU A 68 -28.37 -7.76 0.03
CA GLU A 68 -28.78 -8.44 -1.22
C GLU A 68 -27.95 -7.96 -2.44
N PHE A 69 -27.50 -6.70 -2.44
CA PHE A 69 -26.67 -6.14 -3.51
C PHE A 69 -25.25 -6.68 -3.44
N VAL A 70 -24.67 -6.73 -2.25
CA VAL A 70 -23.34 -7.29 -2.01
C VAL A 70 -23.31 -8.77 -2.39
N GLU A 71 -24.32 -9.56 -2.02
CA GLU A 71 -24.40 -10.96 -2.41
C GLU A 71 -24.47 -11.15 -3.93
N LEU A 72 -25.28 -10.34 -4.62
CA LEU A 72 -25.38 -10.36 -6.08
C LEU A 72 -24.03 -10.02 -6.74
N ILE A 73 -23.39 -8.93 -6.30
CA ILE A 73 -22.11 -8.48 -6.87
C ILE A 73 -21.03 -9.53 -6.60
N LYS A 74 -21.00 -10.11 -5.39
CA LYS A 74 -20.05 -11.15 -5.02
C LYS A 74 -20.19 -12.38 -5.93
N ALA A 75 -21.41 -12.89 -6.08
CA ALA A 75 -21.67 -14.03 -6.97
C ALA A 75 -21.26 -13.73 -8.42
N TYR A 76 -21.58 -12.52 -8.91
CA TYR A 76 -21.21 -12.09 -10.26
C TYR A 76 -19.69 -12.02 -10.47
N VAL A 77 -18.95 -11.49 -9.49
CA VAL A 77 -17.48 -11.45 -9.51
C VAL A 77 -16.90 -12.87 -9.51
N GLU A 78 -17.43 -13.76 -8.66
CA GLU A 78 -16.97 -15.15 -8.55
C GLU A 78 -17.25 -15.94 -9.84
N GLU A 79 -18.42 -15.76 -10.46
CA GLU A 79 -18.84 -16.47 -11.68
C GLU A 79 -18.08 -16.02 -12.94
N ASN A 80 -17.72 -14.72 -13.01
CA ASN A 80 -17.05 -14.13 -14.17
C ASN A 80 -15.54 -13.91 -13.96
N GLU A 81 -14.99 -14.40 -12.84
CA GLU A 81 -13.57 -14.27 -12.48
C GLU A 81 -13.05 -12.82 -12.57
N ILE A 82 -13.84 -11.87 -12.07
CA ILE A 82 -13.56 -10.43 -12.23
C ILE A 82 -12.44 -9.98 -11.30
N ASP A 83 -11.37 -9.44 -11.88
CA ASP A 83 -10.33 -8.72 -11.14
C ASP A 83 -10.86 -7.37 -10.64
N ARG A 84 -11.12 -7.27 -9.34
CA ARG A 84 -11.69 -6.06 -8.74
C ARG A 84 -10.61 -5.02 -8.46
N PRO A 85 -10.88 -3.71 -8.70
CA PRO A 85 -9.93 -2.64 -8.37
C PRO A 85 -9.50 -2.65 -6.89
N GLN A 86 -10.43 -2.95 -5.99
CA GLN A 86 -10.18 -2.99 -4.54
C GLN A 86 -9.31 -4.19 -4.13
N ASP A 87 -9.37 -5.32 -4.85
CA ASP A 87 -8.52 -6.48 -4.58
C ASP A 87 -7.05 -6.21 -4.92
N MET A 88 -6.79 -5.36 -5.92
CA MET A 88 -5.42 -4.94 -6.23
C MET A 88 -4.80 -4.16 -5.07
N VAL A 89 -5.58 -3.31 -4.40
CA VAL A 89 -5.14 -2.53 -3.23
C VAL A 89 -4.88 -3.46 -2.03
N VAL A 90 -5.80 -4.36 -1.70
CA VAL A 90 -5.64 -5.29 -0.57
C VAL A 90 -4.47 -6.27 -0.78
N LYS A 91 -4.33 -6.83 -2.00
CA LYS A 91 -3.19 -7.69 -2.36
C LYS A 91 -1.87 -6.91 -2.23
N SER A 92 -1.82 -5.64 -2.66
CA SER A 92 -0.60 -4.83 -2.53
C SER A 92 -0.20 -4.56 -1.08
N VAL A 93 -1.14 -4.30 -0.17
CA VAL A 93 -0.83 -4.07 1.25
C VAL A 93 -0.36 -5.37 1.93
N ALA A 94 -1.07 -6.48 1.70
CA ALA A 94 -0.68 -7.78 2.26
C ALA A 94 0.67 -8.27 1.72
N ASN A 95 0.94 -8.05 0.43
CA ASN A 95 2.22 -8.39 -0.18
C ASN A 95 3.36 -7.49 0.32
N LYS A 96 3.11 -6.20 0.56
CA LYS A 96 4.09 -5.29 1.20
C LYS A 96 4.44 -5.74 2.61
N SER A 97 3.47 -6.15 3.43
CA SER A 97 3.75 -6.68 4.77
C SER A 97 4.57 -7.97 4.74
N LYS A 98 4.30 -8.89 3.80
CA LYS A 98 5.11 -10.11 3.63
C LYS A 98 6.51 -9.82 3.12
N LEU A 99 6.64 -8.86 2.20
CA LEU A 99 7.93 -8.39 1.69
C LEU A 99 8.81 -7.88 2.83
N LYS A 100 8.30 -6.95 3.65
CA LYS A 100 9.03 -6.38 4.79
C LYS A 100 9.49 -7.44 5.79
N VAL A 101 8.61 -8.38 6.15
CA VAL A 101 8.97 -9.50 7.04
C VAL A 101 10.10 -10.34 6.44
N GLY A 102 10.04 -10.61 5.13
CA GLY A 102 11.09 -11.34 4.42
C GLY A 102 12.42 -10.60 4.35
N ILE A 103 12.39 -9.27 4.22
CA ILE A 103 13.59 -8.42 4.25
C ILE A 103 14.23 -8.46 5.64
N ILE A 104 13.46 -8.22 6.70
CA ILE A 104 13.94 -8.24 8.10
C ILE A 104 14.61 -9.57 8.42
N GLN A 105 13.97 -10.70 8.07
CA GLN A 105 14.54 -12.03 8.30
C GLN A 105 15.84 -12.29 7.53
N SER A 106 16.04 -11.63 6.38
CA SER A 106 17.25 -11.76 5.58
C SER A 106 18.38 -10.93 6.17
N ILE A 107 18.06 -9.74 6.69
CA ILE A 107 18.99 -8.88 7.45
C ILE A 107 19.45 -9.56 8.73
N ASP A 108 18.54 -10.20 9.49
CA ASP A 108 18.90 -10.95 10.71
C ASP A 108 19.88 -12.10 10.43
N ARG A 109 19.87 -12.62 9.19
CA ARG A 109 20.80 -13.64 8.70
C ARG A 109 22.06 -13.06 8.05
N LYS A 110 22.19 -11.73 8.02
CA LYS A 110 23.29 -10.98 7.42
C LYS A 110 23.48 -11.31 5.93
N ILE A 111 22.39 -11.46 5.20
CA ILE A 111 22.44 -11.60 3.73
C ILE A 111 22.75 -10.22 3.14
N SER A 112 23.66 -10.14 2.16
CA SER A 112 23.99 -8.87 1.48
C SER A 112 22.73 -8.18 0.93
N LEU A 113 22.70 -6.84 0.95
CA LEU A 113 21.54 -6.09 0.46
C LEU A 113 21.30 -6.33 -1.04
N ASP A 114 22.36 -6.50 -1.84
CA ASP A 114 22.22 -6.86 -3.27
C ASP A 114 21.49 -8.20 -3.45
N ASP A 115 21.92 -9.24 -2.72
CA ASP A 115 21.29 -10.56 -2.76
C ASP A 115 19.83 -10.52 -2.27
N ILE A 116 19.53 -9.68 -1.27
CA ILE A 116 18.16 -9.47 -0.81
C ILE A 116 17.33 -8.86 -1.94
N ALA A 117 17.81 -7.78 -2.57
CA ALA A 117 17.12 -7.09 -3.66
C ALA A 117 16.82 -8.07 -4.82
N ASP A 118 17.85 -8.80 -5.26
CA ASP A 118 17.75 -9.82 -6.31
C ASP A 118 16.73 -10.92 -5.95
N SER A 119 16.77 -11.42 -4.70
CA SER A 119 15.82 -12.45 -4.23
C SER A 119 14.37 -11.99 -4.21
N LYS A 120 14.14 -10.68 -4.13
CA LYS A 120 12.81 -10.04 -4.15
C LYS A 120 12.42 -9.53 -5.53
N GLY A 121 13.33 -9.56 -6.50
CA GLY A 121 13.12 -9.05 -7.86
C GLY A 121 12.91 -7.53 -7.90
N ILE A 122 13.56 -6.82 -7.00
CA ILE A 122 13.57 -5.34 -6.91
C ILE A 122 15.01 -4.86 -7.04
N ASP A 123 15.20 -3.58 -7.38
CA ASP A 123 16.54 -3.00 -7.38
C ASP A 123 17.00 -2.58 -5.96
N LEU A 124 18.29 -2.28 -5.81
CA LEU A 124 18.86 -1.87 -4.53
C LEU A 124 18.22 -0.58 -3.98
N LYS A 125 17.84 0.37 -4.85
CA LYS A 125 17.21 1.64 -4.42
C LYS A 125 15.80 1.42 -3.89
N GLU A 126 15.06 0.50 -4.52
CA GLU A 126 13.76 0.04 -4.05
C GLU A 126 13.91 -0.68 -2.70
N LEU A 127 14.94 -1.53 -2.53
CA LEU A 127 15.22 -2.17 -1.25
C LEU A 127 15.54 -1.13 -0.16
N ILE A 128 16.43 -0.17 -0.42
CA ILE A 128 16.75 0.92 0.52
C ILE A 128 15.47 1.66 0.95
N SER A 129 14.56 1.92 0.00
CA SER A 129 13.26 2.55 0.29
C SER A 129 12.37 1.69 1.20
N GLU A 130 12.37 0.36 1.02
CA GLU A 130 11.67 -0.55 1.93
C GLU A 130 12.34 -0.59 3.32
N LEU A 131 13.66 -0.49 3.42
CA LEU A 131 14.39 -0.41 4.69
C LEU A 131 14.07 0.87 5.46
N GLU A 132 14.04 2.02 4.79
CA GLU A 132 13.56 3.29 5.37
C GLU A 132 12.15 3.12 5.93
N ALA A 133 11.26 2.49 5.16
CA ALA A 133 9.88 2.26 5.58
C ALA A 133 9.75 1.21 6.70
N ILE A 134 10.74 0.34 6.91
CA ILE A 134 10.82 -0.59 8.05
C ILE A 134 11.28 0.16 9.29
N VAL A 135 12.36 0.95 9.20
CA VAL A 135 12.88 1.74 10.34
C VAL A 135 11.88 2.79 10.79
N ASN A 136 11.24 3.51 9.86
CA ASN A 136 10.19 4.49 10.18
C ASN A 136 8.95 3.87 10.84
N SER A 137 8.78 2.55 10.76
CA SER A 137 7.73 1.84 11.50
C SER A 137 8.12 1.46 12.93
N GLY A 138 9.33 1.83 13.37
CA GLY A 138 9.89 1.52 14.69
C GLY A 138 10.60 0.16 14.76
N THR A 139 10.85 -0.49 13.63
CA THR A 139 11.57 -1.78 13.62
C THR A 139 13.07 -1.54 13.61
N LYS A 140 13.78 -2.07 14.61
CA LYS A 140 15.23 -2.05 14.65
C LYS A 140 15.81 -3.09 13.69
N ILE A 141 16.71 -2.64 12.83
CA ILE A 141 17.50 -3.47 11.91
C ILE A 141 18.99 -3.13 12.05
N ASN A 142 19.87 -4.09 11.74
CA ASN A 142 21.31 -3.86 11.73
C ASN A 142 21.83 -4.20 10.34
N ILE A 143 22.35 -3.20 9.63
CA ILE A 143 22.91 -3.35 8.29
C ILE A 143 24.41 -3.03 8.25
N ASP A 144 25.06 -2.95 9.42
CA ASP A 144 26.48 -2.60 9.56
C ASP A 144 27.35 -3.54 8.74
N TYR A 145 27.01 -4.84 8.72
CA TYR A 145 27.74 -5.85 7.96
C TYR A 145 27.85 -5.56 6.46
N TYR A 146 26.91 -4.80 5.89
CA TYR A 146 26.95 -4.38 4.49
C TYR A 146 27.64 -3.02 4.36
N ILE A 147 27.33 -2.07 5.26
CA ILE A 147 27.95 -0.74 5.29
C ILE A 147 29.48 -0.86 5.41
N ASP A 148 29.97 -1.73 6.29
CA ASP A 148 31.39 -1.98 6.51
C ASP A 148 32.13 -2.50 5.26
N GLU A 149 31.41 -3.05 4.29
CA GLU A 149 31.98 -3.50 3.01
C GLU A 149 32.07 -2.40 1.96
N ILE A 150 31.24 -1.36 2.06
CA ILE A 150 31.09 -0.32 1.03
C ILE A 150 31.61 1.06 1.46
N LEU A 151 31.70 1.34 2.77
CA LEU A 151 32.15 2.59 3.34
C LEU A 151 33.18 2.32 4.44
N ASP A 152 34.32 3.00 4.39
CA ASP A 152 35.32 2.94 5.45
C ASP A 152 34.86 3.66 6.73
N GLU A 153 35.51 3.34 7.84
CA GLU A 153 35.13 3.81 9.18
C GLU A 153 35.15 5.34 9.31
N ASP A 154 36.09 6.04 8.64
CA ASP A 154 36.20 7.50 8.71
C ASP A 154 34.97 8.16 8.06
N HIS A 155 34.59 7.68 6.87
CA HIS A 155 33.37 8.12 6.18
C HIS A 155 32.09 7.80 6.97
N GLN A 156 32.02 6.60 7.56
CA GLN A 156 30.88 6.23 8.40
C GLN A 156 30.74 7.17 9.61
N GLU A 157 31.83 7.46 10.31
CA GLU A 157 31.83 8.35 11.48
C GLU A 157 31.42 9.78 11.09
N GLU A 158 31.92 10.29 9.97
CA GLU A 158 31.56 11.62 9.46
C GLU A 158 30.05 11.76 9.20
N ILE A 159 29.46 10.83 8.44
CA ILE A 159 28.02 10.87 8.12
C ILE A 159 27.19 10.68 9.41
N PHE A 160 27.63 9.81 10.31
CA PHE A 160 26.89 9.52 11.55
C PHE A 160 26.87 10.73 12.49
N GLU A 161 27.99 11.41 12.67
CA GLU A 161 28.07 12.63 13.49
C GLU A 161 27.29 13.79 12.85
N TYR A 162 27.27 13.90 11.52
CA TYR A 162 26.38 14.85 10.84
C TYR A 162 24.91 14.67 11.25
N PHE A 163 24.36 13.45 11.15
CA PHE A 163 22.96 13.20 11.52
C PHE A 163 22.69 13.39 13.02
N ARG A 164 23.72 13.26 13.87
CA ARG A 164 23.62 13.49 15.30
C ARG A 164 23.42 14.97 15.65
N GLU A 165 24.03 15.87 14.88
CA GLU A 165 23.95 17.32 15.07
C GLU A 165 22.89 18.01 14.22
N ALA A 166 22.42 17.35 13.15
CA ALA A 166 21.42 17.90 12.24
C ALA A 166 20.05 18.16 12.90
N GLU A 167 19.37 19.22 12.46
CA GLU A 167 18.01 19.56 12.92
C GLU A 167 16.92 18.68 12.27
N ASP A 168 17.19 18.16 11.07
CA ASP A 168 16.32 17.27 10.31
C ASP A 168 17.14 16.15 9.64
N ASP A 169 16.45 15.19 9.05
CA ASP A 169 17.04 14.00 8.44
C ASP A 169 17.04 14.05 6.89
N SER A 170 17.12 15.27 6.33
CA SER A 170 17.13 15.51 4.90
C SER A 170 18.39 14.97 4.20
N ILE A 171 18.18 14.07 3.25
CA ILE A 171 19.26 13.51 2.42
C ILE A 171 19.92 14.60 1.54
N GLU A 172 19.13 15.52 0.98
CA GLU A 172 19.65 16.60 0.14
C GLU A 172 20.53 17.57 0.94
N ALA A 173 20.14 17.88 2.19
CA ALA A 173 20.95 18.72 3.07
C ALA A 173 22.25 18.02 3.48
N ALA A 174 22.18 16.72 3.77
CA ALA A 174 23.35 15.91 4.11
C ALA A 174 24.36 15.86 2.96
N LEU A 175 23.91 15.54 1.73
CA LEU A 175 24.77 15.52 0.55
C LEU A 175 25.44 16.87 0.29
N LYS A 176 24.71 17.97 0.48
CA LYS A 176 25.24 19.31 0.27
C LYS A 176 26.31 19.70 1.30
N GLU A 177 26.15 19.30 2.55
CA GLU A 177 27.09 19.62 3.63
C GLU A 177 28.34 18.72 3.58
N LEU A 178 28.14 17.42 3.38
CA LEU A 178 29.19 16.39 3.37
C LEU A 178 29.96 16.33 2.04
N GLY A 179 29.36 16.88 0.98
CA GLY A 179 29.93 16.98 -0.36
C GLY A 179 29.46 15.84 -1.28
N GLU A 180 28.75 16.22 -2.34
CA GLU A 180 28.23 15.32 -3.38
C GLU A 180 29.33 14.54 -4.14
N ASP A 181 30.59 15.00 -4.08
CA ASP A 181 31.73 14.32 -4.70
C ASP A 181 32.31 13.19 -3.81
N ASN A 182 32.00 13.19 -2.52
CA ASN A 182 32.53 12.22 -1.54
C ASN A 182 31.56 11.07 -1.28
N TYR A 183 30.26 11.32 -1.38
CA TYR A 183 29.21 10.39 -0.98
C TYR A 183 28.13 10.26 -2.04
N SER A 184 27.69 9.03 -2.31
CA SER A 184 26.49 8.81 -3.10
C SER A 184 25.23 9.03 -2.25
N GLU A 185 24.11 9.30 -2.91
CA GLU A 185 22.80 9.37 -2.25
C GLU A 185 22.48 8.09 -1.47
N ASP A 186 22.82 6.93 -2.05
CA ASP A 186 22.56 5.64 -1.42
C ASP A 186 23.41 5.45 -0.15
N ASP A 187 24.65 5.94 -0.11
CA ASP A 187 25.52 5.92 1.08
C ASP A 187 24.90 6.71 2.23
N ILE A 188 24.48 7.95 1.95
CA ILE A 188 23.82 8.81 2.93
C ILE A 188 22.52 8.17 3.43
N ARG A 189 21.72 7.58 2.53
CA ARG A 189 20.47 6.90 2.89
C ARG A 189 20.73 5.69 3.79
N MET A 190 21.73 4.85 3.48
CA MET A 190 22.09 3.69 4.31
C MET A 190 22.60 4.10 5.69
N MET A 191 23.43 5.13 5.78
CA MET A 191 23.88 5.67 7.05
C MET A 191 22.74 6.30 7.86
N ARG A 192 21.79 6.99 7.22
CA ARG A 192 20.57 7.47 7.88
C ARG A 192 19.71 6.31 8.40
N ILE A 193 19.52 5.24 7.62
CA ILE A 193 18.81 4.03 8.07
C ILE A 193 19.46 3.46 9.34
N ARG A 194 20.79 3.32 9.34
CA ARG A 194 21.55 2.89 10.52
C ARG A 194 21.34 3.84 11.70
N PHE A 195 21.52 5.15 11.49
CA PHE A 195 21.34 6.17 12.52
C PHE A 195 19.94 6.13 13.15
N LEU A 196 18.89 6.11 12.33
CA LEU A 196 17.50 6.05 12.81
C LEU A 196 17.18 4.73 13.51
N SER A 197 17.76 3.61 13.06
CA SER A 197 17.61 2.32 13.72
C SER A 197 18.30 2.27 15.10
N GLU A 198 19.40 2.99 15.25
CA GLU A 198 20.14 3.12 16.51
C GLU A 198 19.53 4.13 17.49
N MET A 199 19.06 5.29 17.00
CA MET A 199 18.59 6.42 17.81
C MET A 199 17.07 6.47 18.00
N GLY A 200 16.30 5.90 17.06
CA GLY A 200 14.85 6.02 17.00
C GLY A 200 14.07 5.10 17.96
N ASN A 201 14.75 4.24 18.73
CA ASN A 201 14.12 3.34 19.72
C ASN A 201 14.97 3.13 20.97
#